data_AF-A0A7X7P3D6-F1
#
_entry.id   AF-A0A7X7P3D6-F1
#
_cell.length_a   1.000
_cell.length_b   1.000
_cell.length_c   1.000
_cell.angle_alpha   90.00
_cell.angle_beta   90.00
_cell.angle_gamma   90.00
#
_symmetry.space_group_name_H-M   'P 1'
#
loop_
_entity.id
_entity.type
_entity.pdbx_description
1 polymer ?
#
loop_
_entity_poly.entity_id
_entity_poly.type
_entity_poly.pdbx_seq_one_letter_code
_entity_poly.pdbx_strand_id
1 'polypeptide(L)'
;MPTYLPYLLPISILLALLYALWQLGKNSEITAMRACGLSLTQLILPYLVTGLLAYFFLLAVNELFNPWATYWTRQFKSMQGSSHAARTYLAVNLAYKNVLGRRIWRIDTFDPRPSSSFEMRRVHLTQQRPDGSDEFRLDAARARWIDGHWWFENVETR
;
A
#
# COMPACT_ATOMS: atom_id res chain seq x y z
N MET A 1 -6.68 14.74 -3.98
CA MET A 1 -6.40 15.66 -2.85
C MET A 1 -7.33 15.44 -1.63
N PRO A 2 -7.54 14.19 -1.13
CA PRO A 2 -7.93 13.98 0.27
C PRO A 2 -6.93 13.09 1.06
N THR A 3 -5.86 12.60 0.43
CA THR A 3 -4.95 11.59 1.01
C THR A 3 -4.06 12.11 2.15
N TYR A 4 -3.81 13.42 2.23
CA TYR A 4 -2.88 14.00 3.22
C TYR A 4 -3.56 14.48 4.51
N LEU A 5 -4.89 14.63 4.51
CA LEU A 5 -5.66 15.04 5.69
C LEU A 5 -5.41 14.17 6.94
N PRO A 6 -5.35 12.82 6.83
CA PRO A 6 -5.08 11.95 7.98
C PRO A 6 -3.69 12.14 8.60
N TYR A 7 -2.73 12.62 7.81
CA TYR A 7 -1.36 12.87 8.28
C TYR A 7 -1.19 14.26 8.89
N LEU A 8 -1.97 15.25 8.44
CA LEU A 8 -1.91 16.63 8.94
C LEU A 8 -2.70 16.82 10.24
N LEU A 9 -3.79 16.07 10.44
CA LEU A 9 -4.65 16.14 11.63
C LEU A 9 -3.92 15.89 12.97
N PRO A 10 -3.06 14.86 13.11
CA PRO A 10 -2.34 14.63 14.37
C PRO A 10 -1.35 15.77 14.68
N ILE A 11 -0.70 16.30 13.64
CA ILE A 11 0.33 17.34 13.76
C ILE A 11 -0.29 18.67 14.18
N SER A 12 -1.42 19.04 13.58
CA SER A 12 -2.11 20.29 13.90
C SER A 12 -2.68 20.30 15.31
N ILE A 13 -3.22 19.18 15.80
CA ILE A 13 -3.74 19.05 17.17
C ILE A 13 -2.61 19.14 18.20
N LEU A 14 -1.47 18.49 17.94
CA LEU A 14 -0.30 18.60 18.80
C LEU A 14 0.21 20.04 18.89
N LEU A 15 0.24 20.75 17.76
CA LEU A 15 0.65 22.15 17.70
C LEU A 15 -0.32 23.07 18.44
N ALA A 16 -1.63 22.87 18.27
CA ALA A 16 -2.66 23.64 18.97
C ALA A 16 -2.57 23.46 20.50
N LEU A 17 -2.35 22.22 20.95
CA LEU A 17 -2.23 21.91 22.38
C LEU A 17 -0.95 22.52 22.98
N LEU A 18 0.17 22.44 22.25
CA LEU A 18 1.43 23.09 22.63
C LEU A 18 1.26 24.62 22.74
N TYR A 19 0.60 25.24 21.77
CA TYR A 19 0.36 26.68 21.75
C TYR A 19 -0.52 27.14 22.93
N ALA A 20 -1.57 26.38 23.24
CA ALA A 20 -2.42 26.65 24.40
C ALA A 20 -1.64 26.59 25.72
N LEU A 21 -0.81 25.56 25.92
CA LEU A 21 0.05 25.44 27.11
C LEU A 21 1.08 26.56 27.19
N TRP A 22 1.69 26.92 26.06
CA TRP A 22 2.67 27.99 25.98
C TRP A 22 2.06 29.35 26.37
N GLN A 23 0.84 29.64 25.92
CA GLN A 23 0.15 30.89 26.23
C GLN A 23 -0.15 31.05 27.73
N LEU A 24 -0.60 29.97 28.39
CA LEU A 24 -0.84 30.00 29.85
C LEU A 24 0.44 30.07 30.68
N GLY A 25 1.53 29.45 30.21
CA GLY A 25 2.86 29.62 30.81
C GLY A 25 3.37 31.05 30.71
N LYS A 26 3.16 31.70 29.56
CA LYS A 26 3.58 33.09 29.30
C LYS A 26 2.87 34.10 30.20
N ASN A 27 1.58 33.90 30.49
CA ASN A 27 0.82 34.80 31.34
C ASN A 27 1.12 34.66 32.84
N SER A 28 2.02 33.76 33.26
CA SER A 28 2.31 33.45 34.67
C SER A 28 1.06 33.07 35.49
N GLU A 29 -0.05 32.72 34.83
CA GLU A 29 -1.30 32.29 35.47
C GLU A 29 -1.09 31.01 36.27
N ILE A 30 -0.25 30.10 35.74
CA ILE A 30 0.17 28.88 36.42
C ILE A 30 0.91 29.20 37.74
N THR A 31 1.77 30.21 37.72
CA THR A 31 2.54 30.65 38.90
C THR A 31 1.64 31.33 39.93
N ALA A 32 0.69 32.16 39.48
CA ALA A 32 -0.29 32.82 40.34
C ALA A 32 -1.25 31.82 41.01
N MET A 33 -1.77 30.85 40.26
CA MET A 33 -2.64 29.79 40.80
C MET A 33 -1.91 28.91 41.83
N ARG A 34 -0.64 28.60 41.60
CA ARG A 34 0.19 27.90 42.60
C ARG A 34 0.44 28.75 43.85
N ALA A 35 0.59 30.06 43.72
CA ALA A 35 0.72 30.97 44.86
C ALA A 35 -0.55 31.05 45.72
N CYS A 36 -1.73 30.78 45.12
CA CYS A 36 -3.01 30.66 45.85
C CYS A 36 -3.21 29.30 46.55
N GLY A 37 -2.24 28.38 46.49
CA GLY A 37 -2.32 27.07 47.16
C GLY A 37 -3.05 25.99 46.36
N LEU A 38 -3.35 26.21 45.07
CA LEU A 38 -3.92 25.18 44.21
C LEU A 38 -2.87 24.11 43.89
N SER A 39 -3.27 22.84 44.04
CA SER A 39 -2.42 21.71 43.71
C SER A 39 -2.17 21.62 42.21
N LEU A 40 -0.96 21.19 41.82
CA LEU A 40 -0.58 21.05 40.41
C LEU A 40 -1.51 20.10 39.65
N THR A 41 -2.05 19.09 40.34
CA THR A 41 -3.01 18.12 39.79
C THR A 41 -4.34 18.75 39.38
N GLN A 42 -4.89 19.68 40.16
CA GLN A 42 -6.11 20.41 39.80
C GLN A 42 -5.90 21.31 38.58
N LEU A 43 -4.67 21.81 38.43
CA LEU A 43 -4.28 22.66 37.30
C LEU A 43 -4.12 21.86 36.01
N ILE A 44 -3.58 20.64 36.10
CA ILE A 44 -3.36 19.73 34.95
C ILE A 44 -4.65 19.00 34.55
N LEU A 45 -5.59 18.77 35.47
CA LEU A 45 -6.85 18.07 35.23
C LEU A 45 -7.66 18.61 34.02
N PRO A 46 -7.94 19.93 33.89
CA PRO A 46 -8.68 20.44 32.73
C PRO A 46 -7.94 20.22 31.40
N TYR A 47 -6.60 20.22 31.40
CA TYR A 47 -5.82 19.90 30.19
C TYR A 47 -5.84 18.43 29.84
N LEU A 48 -5.82 17.55 30.85
CA LEU A 48 -6.00 16.12 30.62
C LEU A 48 -7.38 15.84 30.03
N VAL A 49 -8.43 16.50 30.52
CA VAL A 49 -9.79 16.36 29.99
C VAL A 49 -9.88 16.86 28.55
N THR A 50 -9.30 18.02 28.21
CA THR A 50 -9.31 18.52 26.82
C THR A 50 -8.47 17.63 25.88
N GLY A 51 -7.33 17.12 26.34
CA GLY A 51 -6.53 16.15 25.61
C GLY A 51 -7.28 14.83 25.36
N LEU A 52 -8.01 14.34 26.37
CA LEU A 52 -8.83 13.14 26.26
C LEU A 52 -9.99 13.35 25.26
N LEU A 53 -10.66 14.50 25.33
CA LEU A 53 -11.72 14.88 24.37
C LEU A 53 -11.17 14.98 22.95
N ALA A 54 -9.99 15.58 22.77
CA ALA A 54 -9.33 15.68 21.47
C ALA A 54 -8.93 14.29 20.93
N TYR A 55 -8.49 13.38 21.79
CA TYR A 55 -8.21 11.99 21.42
C TYR A 55 -9.47 11.25 20.95
N PHE A 56 -10.58 11.34 21.69
CA PHE A 56 -11.84 10.74 21.27
C PHE A 56 -12.37 11.36 19.98
N PHE A 57 -12.22 12.67 19.80
CA PHE A 57 -12.58 13.35 18.56
C PHE A 57 -11.75 12.85 17.37
N LEU A 58 -10.43 12.70 17.55
CA LEU A 58 -9.53 12.13 16.55
C LEU A 58 -9.89 10.68 16.21
N LEU A 59 -10.21 9.87 17.22
CA LEU A 59 -10.60 8.47 17.03
C LEU A 59 -11.90 8.39 16.22
N ALA A 60 -12.92 9.19 16.57
CA ALA A 60 -14.17 9.28 15.83
C ALA A 60 -13.93 9.73 14.38
N VAL A 61 -13.14 10.79 14.16
CA VAL A 61 -12.80 11.25 12.80
C VAL A 61 -12.07 10.15 12.03
N ASN A 62 -11.10 9.47 12.64
CA ASN A 62 -10.35 8.41 11.98
C ASN A 62 -11.26 7.24 11.59
N GLU A 63 -12.13 6.79 12.50
CA GLU A 63 -13.07 5.70 12.29
C GLU A 63 -14.14 6.03 11.23
N LEU A 64 -14.64 7.27 11.19
CA LEU A 64 -15.57 7.72 10.14
C LEU A 64 -14.89 7.91 8.77
N PHE A 65 -13.62 8.33 8.72
CA PHE A 65 -12.89 8.56 7.46
C PHE A 65 -12.24 7.30 6.86
N ASN A 66 -11.84 6.32 7.69
CA ASN A 66 -11.20 5.07 7.26
C ASN A 66 -12.02 4.24 6.23
N PRO A 67 -13.36 4.10 6.35
CA PRO A 67 -14.15 3.41 5.33
C PRO A 67 -14.25 4.20 4.01
N TRP A 68 -14.12 5.53 4.05
CA TRP A 68 -14.20 6.37 2.85
C TRP A 68 -12.91 6.33 2.02
N ALA A 69 -11.74 6.34 2.66
CA ALA A 69 -10.44 6.27 1.97
C ALA A 69 -10.26 4.96 1.17
N THR A 70 -10.78 3.85 1.69
CA THR A 70 -10.77 2.54 1.02
C THR A 70 -11.81 2.40 -0.08
N TYR A 71 -12.91 3.17 -0.05
CA TYR A 71 -13.92 3.20 -1.12
C TYR A 71 -13.44 4.00 -2.33
N TRP A 72 -12.89 5.20 -2.12
CA TRP A 72 -12.46 6.08 -3.23
C TRP A 72 -11.23 5.58 -3.97
N THR A 73 -10.30 4.90 -3.29
CA THR A 73 -9.14 4.29 -3.94
C THR A 73 -9.56 3.11 -4.82
N ARG A 74 -10.64 2.41 -4.47
CA ARG A 74 -11.22 1.34 -5.30
C ARG A 74 -12.02 1.89 -6.49
N GLN A 75 -12.77 2.98 -6.29
CA GLN A 75 -13.64 3.54 -7.34
C GLN A 75 -12.90 4.41 -8.37
N PHE A 76 -11.86 5.15 -7.96
CA PHE A 76 -11.01 5.85 -8.94
C PHE A 76 -10.12 4.87 -9.73
N LYS A 77 -9.70 3.74 -9.13
CA LYS A 77 -9.07 2.64 -9.87
C LYS A 77 -10.02 1.97 -10.86
N SER A 78 -11.33 1.93 -10.60
CA SER A 78 -12.30 1.32 -11.53
C SER A 78 -12.75 2.27 -12.65
N MET A 79 -12.75 3.59 -12.43
CA MET A 79 -13.24 4.56 -13.43
C MET A 79 -12.16 5.11 -14.38
N GLN A 80 -10.88 5.17 -13.99
CA GLN A 80 -9.77 5.47 -14.92
C GLN A 80 -9.05 4.21 -15.45
N GLY A 81 -9.40 3.04 -14.91
CA GLY A 81 -8.63 1.81 -15.05
C GLY A 81 -9.16 0.78 -16.04
N SER A 82 -10.00 1.11 -17.02
CA SER A 82 -10.35 0.09 -18.04
C SER A 82 -9.12 -0.48 -18.76
N SER A 83 -8.01 0.27 -18.80
CA SER A 83 -6.72 -0.18 -19.34
C SER A 83 -5.70 -0.64 -18.26
N HIS A 84 -5.84 -0.22 -17.00
CA HIS A 84 -4.86 -0.48 -15.92
C HIS A 84 -5.36 -1.40 -14.80
N ALA A 85 -6.67 -1.51 -14.57
CA ALA A 85 -7.28 -2.45 -13.63
C ALA A 85 -7.28 -3.88 -14.17
N ALA A 86 -7.39 -4.06 -15.50
CA ALA A 86 -7.07 -5.34 -16.13
C ALA A 86 -5.62 -5.76 -15.83
N ARG A 87 -4.67 -4.82 -15.91
CA ARG A 87 -3.25 -5.06 -15.56
C ARG A 87 -2.96 -5.18 -14.06
N THR A 88 -3.86 -4.76 -13.17
CA THR A 88 -3.62 -4.83 -11.71
C THR A 88 -3.64 -6.26 -11.19
N TYR A 89 -4.35 -7.16 -11.88
CA TYR A 89 -4.33 -8.59 -11.58
C TYR A 89 -3.40 -9.36 -12.51
N LEU A 90 -2.97 -8.78 -13.63
CA LEU A 90 -2.02 -9.44 -14.52
C LEU A 90 -0.60 -9.17 -14.01
N ALA A 91 0.16 -10.21 -13.69
CA ALA A 91 1.59 -10.03 -13.47
C ALA A 91 2.24 -9.72 -14.81
N VAL A 92 2.74 -8.49 -14.97
CA VAL A 92 3.37 -8.01 -16.21
C VAL A 92 4.90 -8.10 -16.07
N ASN A 93 5.57 -8.52 -17.14
CA ASN A 93 7.04 -8.63 -17.21
C ASN A 93 7.64 -9.45 -16.06
N LEU A 94 7.09 -10.65 -15.84
CA LEU A 94 7.59 -11.57 -14.84
C LEU A 94 8.83 -12.28 -15.41
N ALA A 95 9.99 -12.07 -14.76
CA ALA A 95 11.21 -12.81 -15.05
C ALA A 95 11.46 -13.84 -13.94
N TYR A 96 11.52 -15.11 -14.29
CA TYR A 96 11.80 -16.21 -13.36
C TYR A 96 13.00 -17.03 -13.85
N LYS A 97 14.06 -17.08 -13.05
CA LYS A 97 15.28 -17.85 -13.37
C LYS A 97 15.31 -19.12 -12.53
N ASN A 98 15.17 -20.26 -13.20
CA ASN A 98 15.39 -21.58 -12.60
C ASN A 98 16.87 -21.94 -12.75
N VAL A 99 17.61 -21.88 -11.64
CA VAL A 99 19.07 -22.15 -11.60
C VAL A 99 19.37 -23.64 -11.81
N LEU A 100 18.60 -24.54 -11.19
CA LEU A 100 18.81 -25.99 -11.27
C LEU A 100 18.58 -26.53 -12.69
N GLY A 101 17.54 -26.03 -13.37
CA GLY A 101 17.24 -26.38 -14.75
C GLY A 101 17.98 -25.53 -15.79
N ARG A 102 18.75 -24.51 -15.37
CA ARG A 102 19.38 -23.51 -16.24
C ARG A 102 18.40 -22.87 -17.24
N ARG A 103 17.20 -22.52 -16.78
CA ARG A 103 16.13 -21.93 -17.62
C ARG A 103 15.78 -20.54 -17.14
N ILE A 104 15.67 -19.60 -18.06
CA ILE A 104 15.16 -18.26 -17.81
C ILE A 104 13.79 -18.15 -18.48
N TRP A 105 12.78 -17.84 -17.69
CA TRP A 105 11.41 -17.58 -18.12
C TRP A 105 11.19 -16.08 -18.08
N ARG A 106 10.68 -15.51 -19.17
CA ARG A 106 10.26 -14.11 -19.23
C ARG A 106 8.85 -14.06 -19.82
N ILE A 107 7.91 -13.61 -19.02
CA ILE A 107 6.48 -13.64 -19.33
C ILE A 107 5.99 -12.19 -19.36
N ASP A 108 5.50 -11.72 -20.51
CA ASP A 108 5.01 -10.33 -20.60
C ASP A 108 3.73 -10.14 -19.79
N THR A 109 2.84 -11.13 -19.74
CA THR A 109 1.56 -11.01 -19.04
C THR A 109 1.09 -12.37 -18.55
N PHE A 110 0.83 -12.49 -17.24
CA PHE A 110 0.30 -13.69 -16.60
C PHE A 110 -1.02 -13.36 -15.89
N ASP A 111 -2.07 -14.13 -16.18
CA ASP A 111 -3.35 -14.04 -15.48
C ASP A 111 -3.41 -15.09 -14.34
N PRO A 112 -3.34 -14.66 -13.06
CA PRO A 112 -3.40 -15.55 -11.90
C PRO A 112 -4.84 -15.92 -11.53
N ARG A 113 -5.86 -15.46 -12.26
CA ARG A 113 -7.26 -15.70 -11.89
C ARG A 113 -7.65 -17.16 -12.14
N PRO A 114 -8.16 -17.87 -11.13
CA PRO A 114 -8.51 -19.29 -11.24
C PRO A 114 -9.82 -19.57 -11.99
N SER A 115 -10.40 -18.61 -12.71
CA SER A 115 -11.75 -18.74 -13.29
C SER A 115 -11.87 -19.71 -14.47
N SER A 116 -10.77 -20.26 -15.02
CA SER A 116 -10.85 -21.41 -15.96
C SER A 116 -9.51 -22.05 -16.36
N SER A 117 -8.38 -21.33 -16.36
CA SER A 117 -7.05 -21.89 -16.58
C SER A 117 -6.01 -20.79 -16.35
N PHE A 118 -4.91 -21.06 -15.66
CA PHE A 118 -3.81 -20.10 -15.61
C PHE A 118 -3.29 -19.87 -17.04
N GLU A 119 -3.36 -18.63 -17.52
CA GLU A 119 -2.94 -18.25 -18.88
C GLU A 119 -1.73 -17.29 -18.81
N MET A 120 -0.69 -17.62 -19.55
CA MET A 120 0.44 -16.74 -19.83
C MET A 120 0.38 -16.29 -21.29
N ARG A 121 0.72 -15.03 -21.55
CA ARG A 121 0.82 -14.47 -22.90
C ARG A 121 2.25 -13.98 -23.13
N ARG A 122 2.77 -14.27 -24.33
CA ARG A 122 4.14 -13.94 -24.79
C ARG A 122 5.19 -14.42 -23.78
N VAL A 123 5.40 -15.73 -23.80
CA VAL A 123 6.38 -16.40 -22.95
C VAL A 123 7.66 -16.60 -23.76
N HIS A 124 8.77 -16.14 -23.20
CA HIS A 124 10.11 -16.39 -23.70
C HIS A 124 10.82 -17.30 -22.72
N LEU A 125 11.25 -18.47 -23.19
CA LEU A 125 12.00 -19.44 -22.43
C LEU A 125 13.39 -19.56 -23.05
N THR A 126 14.43 -19.23 -22.28
CA THR A 126 15.81 -19.43 -22.68
C THR A 126 16.40 -20.57 -21.88
N GLN A 127 16.86 -21.62 -22.56
CA GLN A 127 17.68 -22.68 -21.97
C GLN A 127 19.15 -22.27 -22.05
N GLN A 128 19.84 -22.31 -20.92
CA GLN A 128 21.27 -22.02 -20.85
C GLN A 128 22.09 -23.31 -20.72
N ARG A 129 23.23 -23.34 -21.41
CA ARG A 129 24.27 -24.36 -21.29
C ARG A 129 25.02 -24.21 -19.96
N PRO A 130 25.78 -25.23 -19.47
CA PRO A 130 26.58 -25.11 -18.25
C PRO A 130 27.58 -23.95 -18.22
N ASP A 131 28.00 -23.42 -19.38
CA ASP A 131 28.90 -22.26 -19.51
C ASP A 131 28.16 -20.89 -19.43
N GLY A 132 26.84 -20.89 -19.33
CA GLY A 132 26.00 -19.69 -19.30
C GLY A 132 25.61 -19.12 -20.67
N SER A 133 26.06 -19.75 -21.77
CA SER A 133 25.59 -19.41 -23.12
C SER A 133 24.16 -19.91 -23.37
N ASP A 134 23.44 -19.22 -24.24
CA ASP A 134 22.09 -19.62 -24.65
C ASP A 134 22.20 -20.86 -25.57
N GLU A 135 21.63 -21.98 -25.12
CA GLU A 135 21.58 -23.23 -25.88
C GLU A 135 20.43 -23.18 -26.90
N PHE A 136 19.28 -22.68 -26.46
CA PHE A 136 18.06 -22.64 -27.25
C PHE A 136 17.07 -21.62 -26.67
N ARG A 137 16.31 -20.94 -27.54
CA ARG A 137 15.24 -20.03 -27.16
C ARG A 137 13.89 -20.47 -27.74
N LEU A 138 12.91 -20.58 -26.86
CA LEU A 138 11.52 -20.87 -27.20
C LEU A 138 10.68 -19.63 -26.95
N ASP A 139 10.03 -19.14 -28.01
CA ASP A 139 9.09 -18.04 -27.95
C ASP A 139 7.68 -18.59 -28.20
N ALA A 140 6.77 -18.40 -27.25
CA ALA A 140 5.39 -18.87 -27.34
C ALA A 140 4.41 -17.70 -27.20
N ALA A 141 3.44 -17.62 -28.11
CA ALA A 141 2.43 -16.56 -28.07
C ALA A 141 1.51 -16.70 -26.83
N ARG A 142 1.18 -17.94 -26.44
CA ARG A 142 0.31 -18.23 -25.30
C ARG A 142 0.77 -19.52 -24.62
N ALA A 143 0.62 -19.59 -23.29
CA ALA A 143 0.75 -20.84 -22.54
C ALA A 143 -0.46 -21.00 -21.59
N ARG A 144 -0.98 -22.22 -21.49
CA ARG A 144 -2.11 -22.57 -20.63
C ARG A 144 -1.74 -23.69 -19.68
N TRP A 145 -2.18 -23.60 -18.44
CA TRP A 145 -2.03 -24.67 -17.47
C TRP A 145 -3.19 -25.66 -17.59
N ILE A 146 -2.89 -26.88 -18.03
CA ILE A 146 -3.87 -27.97 -18.21
C ILE A 146 -3.23 -29.24 -17.62
N ASP A 147 -3.96 -29.95 -16.76
CA ASP A 147 -3.54 -31.25 -16.19
C ASP A 147 -2.13 -31.27 -15.57
N GLY A 148 -1.79 -30.22 -14.82
CA GLY A 148 -0.51 -30.13 -14.10
C GLY A 148 0.69 -29.79 -14.97
N HIS A 149 0.49 -29.43 -16.24
CA HIS A 149 1.54 -29.07 -17.19
C HIS A 149 1.24 -27.77 -17.93
N TRP A 150 2.29 -27.08 -18.36
CA TRP A 150 2.18 -25.90 -19.23
C TRP A 150 2.14 -26.33 -20.69
N TRP A 151 1.02 -26.04 -21.35
CA TRP A 151 0.83 -26.22 -22.78
C TRP A 151 1.10 -24.92 -23.51
N PHE A 152 2.06 -24.91 -24.43
CA PHE A 152 2.42 -23.74 -25.22
C PHE A 152 1.74 -23.78 -26.59
N GLU A 153 1.09 -22.68 -26.99
CA GLU A 153 0.44 -22.50 -28.28
C GLU A 153 1.25 -21.50 -29.14
N ASN A 154 1.36 -21.78 -30.45
CA ASN A 154 2.14 -20.99 -31.42
C ASN A 154 3.58 -20.77 -30.95
N VAL A 155 4.34 -21.86 -30.97
CA VAL A 155 5.72 -21.90 -30.52
C VAL A 155 6.66 -21.69 -31.70
N GLU A 156 7.56 -20.72 -31.58
CA GLU A 156 8.69 -20.50 -32.46
C GLU A 156 9.98 -20.84 -31.70
N THR A 157 10.82 -21.64 -32.33
CA THR A 157 12.05 -22.18 -31.73
C THR A 157 13.26 -21.61 -32.49
N ARG A 158 14.15 -20.90 -31.80
CA ARG A 158 15.37 -20.31 -32.38
C ARG A 158 16.64 -20.75 -31.66
#